data_AF-A0A2P2KQ63-F1
#
_entry.id   AF-A0A2P2KQ63-F1
#
_cell.length_a   1.000
_cell.length_b   1.000
_cell.length_c   1.000
_cell.angle_alpha   90.00
_cell.angle_beta   90.00
_cell.angle_gamma   90.00
#
_symmetry.space_group_name_H-M   'P 1'
#
loop_
_entity.id
_entity.type
_entity.pdbx_description
1 polymer ?
#
loop_
_entity_poly.entity_id
_entity_poly.type
_entity_poly.pdbx_seq_one_letter_code
_entity_poly.pdbx_strand_id
1 'polypeptide(L)'
;MRDPHVAADGFSYELEAIGEWLRTGRNRSPVTNLRLKHKFLTPNYALRSLIEDWHDQRLRDGTEQNTKKEEEPSVKSSTGVAYSFFHGIRKHF
;
A
#
# COMPACT_ATOMS: atom_id res chain seq x y z
N MET A 1 -3.08 -2.47 -10.72
CA MET A 1 -3.03 -2.49 -12.19
C MET A 1 -2.83 -3.94 -12.61
N ARG A 2 -3.69 -4.47 -13.47
CA ARG A 2 -3.63 -5.85 -13.97
C ARG A 2 -2.87 -5.91 -15.28
N ASP A 3 -3.16 -4.99 -16.19
CA ASP A 3 -2.57 -4.94 -17.52
C ASP A 3 -2.03 -3.54 -17.87
N PRO A 4 -0.86 -3.19 -17.32
CA PRO A 4 -0.26 -1.87 -17.52
C PRO A 4 0.17 -1.66 -18.98
N HIS A 5 -0.26 -0.55 -19.57
CA HIS A 5 0.04 -0.15 -20.94
C HIS A 5 0.51 1.30 -21.03
N VAL A 6 1.60 1.53 -21.76
CA VAL A 6 2.16 2.86 -22.03
C VAL A 6 1.47 3.49 -23.22
N ALA A 7 0.99 4.73 -23.07
CA ALA A 7 0.45 5.53 -24.17
C ALA A 7 1.51 6.46 -24.79
N ALA A 8 1.12 7.21 -25.82
CA ALA A 8 1.99 8.13 -26.57
C ALA A 8 2.62 9.26 -25.74
N ASP A 9 2.08 9.52 -24.55
CA ASP A 9 2.56 10.51 -23.59
C ASP A 9 3.65 9.97 -22.66
N GLY A 10 3.97 8.67 -22.73
CA GLY A 10 4.95 8.01 -21.88
C GLY A 10 4.40 7.55 -20.52
N PHE A 11 3.11 7.74 -20.25
CA PHE A 11 2.49 7.30 -19.00
C PHE A 11 1.89 5.90 -19.16
N SER A 12 1.94 5.14 -18.06
CA SER A 12 1.32 3.82 -17.98
C SER A 12 -0.10 3.92 -17.42
N TYR A 13 -1.04 3.29 -18.10
CA TYR A 13 -2.45 3.21 -17.75
C TYR A 13 -2.90 1.76 -17.68
N GLU A 14 -4.01 1.49 -17.00
CA GLU A 14 -4.70 0.21 -17.12
C GLU A 14 -5.36 0.10 -18.50
N LEU A 15 -5.18 -1.03 -19.20
CA LEU A 15 -5.70 -1.24 -20.56
C LEU A 15 -7.19 -0.93 -20.67
N GLU A 16 -8.00 -1.46 -19.75
CA GLU A 16 -9.45 -1.25 -19.75
C GLU A 16 -9.80 0.23 -19.56
N ALA A 17 -9.15 0.89 -18.59
CA ALA A 17 -9.45 2.29 -18.26
C ALA A 17 -9.09 3.25 -19.42
N ILE A 18 -7.92 3.08 -20.03
CA ILE A 18 -7.53 3.91 -21.18
C ILE A 18 -8.33 3.54 -22.43
N GLY A 19 -8.70 2.27 -22.60
CA GLY A 19 -9.58 1.82 -23.68
C GLY A 19 -10.96 2.48 -23.61
N GLU A 20 -11.58 2.48 -22.43
CA GLU A 20 -12.85 3.18 -22.19
C GLU A 20 -12.72 4.69 -22.40
N TRP A 21 -11.64 5.28 -21.89
CA TRP A 21 -11.37 6.70 -22.08
C TRP A 21 -11.32 7.07 -23.57
N LEU A 22 -10.56 6.32 -24.38
CA LEU A 22 -10.47 6.54 -25.82
C LEU A 22 -11.80 6.26 -26.55
N ARG A 23 -12.58 5.30 -26.06
CA ARG A 23 -13.92 4.96 -26.59
C ARG A 23 -14.93 6.08 -26.38
N THR A 24 -14.82 6.87 -25.31
CA THR A 24 -15.68 8.05 -25.09
C THR A 24 -15.41 9.23 -26.04
N GLY A 25 -14.56 9.05 -27.05
CA GLY A 25 -14.20 10.09 -28.02
C GLY A 25 -13.12 11.04 -27.50
N ARG A 26 -12.57 10.79 -26.31
CA ARG A 26 -11.46 11.57 -25.76
C ARG A 26 -10.17 11.12 -26.43
N ASN A 27 -9.37 12.08 -26.87
CA ASN A 27 -8.07 11.87 -27.52
C ASN A 27 -6.93 12.54 -26.75
N ARG A 28 -7.17 12.80 -25.46
CA ARG A 28 -6.23 13.44 -24.56
C ARG A 28 -5.71 12.44 -23.53
N SER A 29 -4.50 12.64 -23.05
CA SER A 29 -3.95 11.97 -21.89
C SER A 29 -4.82 12.25 -20.66
N PRO A 30 -5.25 11.23 -19.91
CA PRO A 30 -5.97 11.43 -18.65
C PRO A 30 -5.16 12.24 -17.62
N VAL A 31 -3.83 12.12 -17.64
CA VAL A 31 -2.94 12.75 -16.65
C VAL A 31 -2.52 14.16 -17.07
N THR A 32 -2.06 14.32 -18.32
CA THR A 32 -1.51 15.60 -18.78
C THR A 32 -2.55 16.48 -19.47
N ASN A 33 -3.73 15.93 -19.79
CA ASN A 33 -4.76 16.56 -20.60
C ASN A 33 -4.27 17.06 -21.99
N LEU A 34 -3.08 16.61 -22.43
CA LEU A 34 -2.53 16.90 -23.74
C LEU A 34 -3.05 15.89 -24.76
N ARG A 35 -3.16 16.27 -26.04
CA ARG A 35 -3.56 15.32 -27.08
C ARG A 35 -2.50 14.23 -27.25
N LEU A 36 -2.94 12.99 -27.25
CA LEU A 36 -2.07 11.84 -27.52
C LEU A 36 -1.67 11.88 -29.00
N LYS A 37 -0.35 11.77 -29.27
CA LYS A 37 0.18 11.73 -30.64
C LYS A 37 -0.40 10.54 -31.42
N HIS A 38 -0.59 9.42 -30.74
CA HIS A 38 -1.24 8.22 -31.27
C HIS A 38 -2.06 7.51 -30.19
N LYS A 39 -2.98 6.64 -30.62
CA LYS A 39 -3.80 5.80 -29.74
C LYS A 39 -3.22 4.40 -29.51
N PHE A 40 -2.02 4.13 -30.03
CA PHE A 40 -1.33 2.87 -29.77
C PHE A 40 -0.92 2.79 -28.30
N LEU A 41 -1.19 1.64 -27.72
CA LEU A 41 -0.87 1.29 -26.35
C LEU A 41 0.16 0.18 -26.40
N THR A 42 1.28 0.37 -25.71
CA THR A 42 2.35 -0.62 -25.64
C THR A 42 2.31 -1.31 -24.28
N PRO A 43 2.24 -2.66 -24.21
CA PRO A 43 2.23 -3.36 -22.93
C PRO A 43 3.53 -3.08 -22.14
N ASN A 44 3.40 -2.86 -20.83
CA ASN A 44 4.50 -2.59 -19.92
C ASN A 44 4.74 -3.79 -18.99
N TYR A 45 5.42 -4.80 -19.52
CA TYR A 45 5.73 -6.02 -18.77
C TYR A 45 6.60 -5.75 -17.52
N ALA A 46 7.52 -4.81 -17.59
CA ALA A 46 8.38 -4.46 -16.45
C ALA A 46 7.55 -3.95 -15.26
N LEU A 47 6.62 -3.01 -15.51
CA LEU A 47 5.74 -2.51 -14.46
C LEU A 47 4.80 -3.60 -13.94
N ARG A 48 4.32 -4.50 -14.83
CA ARG A 48 3.49 -5.62 -14.42
C ARG A 48 4.22 -6.53 -13.44
N SER A 49 5.45 -6.94 -13.77
CA SER A 49 6.27 -7.78 -12.89
C SER A 49 6.55 -7.09 -11.55
N LEU A 50 6.87 -5.79 -11.55
CA LEU A 50 7.09 -5.05 -10.29
C LEU A 50 5.84 -5.00 -9.40
N ILE A 51 4.65 -4.89 -9.98
CA ILE A 51 3.38 -4.91 -9.24
C ILE A 51 3.10 -6.31 -8.68
N GLU A 52 3.32 -7.35 -9.49
CA GLU A 52 3.16 -8.75 -9.08
C GLU A 52 4.14 -9.08 -7.94
N ASP A 53 5.42 -8.75 -8.09
CA ASP A 53 6.45 -8.94 -7.06
C ASP A 53 6.10 -8.22 -5.75
N TRP A 54 5.59 -6.99 -5.83
CA TRP A 54 5.17 -6.23 -4.66
C TRP A 54 3.97 -6.86 -3.95
N HIS A 55 3.02 -7.41 -4.70
CA HIS A 55 1.87 -8.12 -4.14
C HIS A 55 2.32 -9.40 -3.44
N ASP A 56 3.22 -10.16 -4.05
CA ASP A 56 3.78 -11.39 -3.47
C ASP A 56 4.57 -11.13 -2.19
N GLN A 57 5.36 -10.05 -2.15
CA GLN A 57 6.04 -9.62 -0.93
C GLN A 57 5.04 -9.32 0.19
N ARG A 58 3.96 -8.59 -0.09
CA ARG A 58 2.94 -8.29 0.92
C ARG A 58 2.17 -9.51 1.42
N LEU A 59 1.93 -10.49 0.56
CA LEU A 59 1.34 -11.76 0.98
C LEU A 59 2.26 -12.53 1.91
N ARG A 60 3.59 -12.49 1.68
CA ARG A 60 4.59 -13.06 2.59
C ARG A 60 4.63 -12.31 3.93
N ASP A 61 4.67 -10.99 3.90
CA ASP A 61 4.75 -10.15 5.11
C ASP A 61 3.45 -10.21 5.94
N GLY A 62 2.29 -10.38 5.29
CA GLY A 62 1.00 -10.53 5.95
C GLY A 62 0.83 -11.82 6.73
N THR A 63 1.59 -12.88 6.40
CA THR A 63 1.55 -14.15 7.14
C THR A 63 2.34 -14.13 8.46
N GLU A 64 3.29 -13.20 8.63
CA GLU A 64 4.09 -13.09 9.87
C GLU A 64 3.57 -12.05 10.87
N GLN A 65 2.60 -11.20 10.50
CA GLN A 65 2.03 -10.21 11.42
C GLN A 65 0.82 -10.71 12.22
N ASN A 66 0.30 -11.91 11.94
CA ASN A 66 -0.83 -12.48 12.66
C ASN A 66 -0.45 -13.33 13.90
N THR A 67 0.83 -13.40 14.25
CA THR A 67 1.36 -14.14 15.43
C THR A 67 2.13 -13.27 16.43
N LYS A 68 2.00 -11.95 16.37
CA LYS A 68 2.61 -11.02 17.35
C LYS A 68 1.66 -9.95 17.90
N LYS A 69 0.35 -10.22 17.91
CA LYS A 69 -0.64 -9.35 18.56
C LYS A 69 -1.60 -10.12 19.47
N GLU A 70 -1.08 -11.02 20.31
CA GLU A 70 -1.82 -11.57 21.46
C GLU A 70 -0.87 -11.78 22.66
N GLU A 71 -0.30 -10.69 23.17
CA GLU A 71 0.11 -10.61 24.58
C GLU A 71 -0.25 -9.22 25.12
N GLU A 72 -1.54 -8.97 25.29
CA GLU A 72 -2.02 -7.94 26.22
C GLU A 72 -2.07 -8.57 27.62
N PRO A 73 -1.27 -8.08 28.59
CA PRO A 73 -1.32 -8.59 29.95
C PRO A 73 -2.66 -8.24 30.58
N SER A 74 -3.41 -9.28 30.94
CA SER A 74 -4.60 -9.29 31.77
C SER A 74 -4.51 -8.28 32.94
N VAL A 75 -5.11 -7.11 32.78
CA VAL A 75 -5.38 -6.20 33.91
C VAL A 75 -6.60 -6.75 34.65
N LYS A 76 -6.34 -7.57 35.67
CA LYS A 76 -7.38 -7.95 36.65
C LYS A 76 -7.76 -6.71 37.46
N SER A 77 -8.86 -6.10 37.06
CA SER A 77 -9.64 -5.18 37.88
C SER A 77 -10.18 -5.95 39.09
N SER A 78 -9.66 -5.65 40.28
CA SER A 78 -10.44 -5.70 41.51
C SER A 78 -9.68 -5.02 42.66
N THR A 79 -10.30 -3.97 43.18
CA THR A 79 -10.24 -3.52 44.58
C THR A 79 -8.88 -3.07 45.15
N GLY A 80 -8.86 -1.79 45.54
CA GLY A 80 -8.22 -1.41 46.79
C GLY A 80 -6.90 -0.65 46.66
N VAL A 81 -7.01 0.68 46.87
CA VAL A 81 -6.11 1.49 47.69
C VAL A 81 -4.60 1.45 47.39
N ALA A 82 -4.11 2.62 46.98
CA ALA A 82 -2.87 3.30 47.36
C ALA A 82 -1.96 3.70 46.19
N TYR A 83 -2.04 5.00 45.88
CA TYR A 83 -0.96 5.78 45.31
C TYR A 83 0.38 5.43 46.00
N SER A 84 1.35 4.96 45.23
CA SER A 84 2.71 4.69 45.71
C SER A 84 3.53 5.96 45.70
N PHE A 85 3.69 6.57 46.87
CA PHE A 85 4.59 7.70 47.10
C PHE A 85 5.35 7.45 48.40
N PHE A 86 6.41 6.63 48.38
CA PHE A 86 7.45 6.69 49.43
C PHE A 86 8.79 6.15 48.91
N HIS A 87 9.63 7.12 48.55
CA HIS A 87 11.07 7.25 48.81
C HIS A 87 11.94 6.00 48.90
N GLY A 88 12.98 6.03 48.06
CA GLY A 88 14.08 5.08 48.01
C GLY A 88 14.77 4.88 49.35
N ILE A 89 14.94 3.60 49.70
CA ILE A 89 15.74 3.16 50.82
C ILE A 89 17.18 2.96 50.35
N ARG A 90 18.07 3.68 51.04
CA ARG A 90 19.53 3.57 51.12
C ARG A 90 20.00 2.11 51.14
N LYS A 91 21.09 1.82 50.41
CA LYS A 91 22.09 0.82 50.83
C LYS A 91 23.50 1.41 50.77
N HIS A 92 24.11 1.41 51.95
CA HIS A 92 25.50 1.46 52.38
C HIS A 92 26.63 1.81 51.38
N PHE A 93 27.39 2.85 51.73
CA PHE A 93 28.67 2.70 52.44
C PHE A 93 28.81 3.82 53.48
#